data_AF-A0A2E4W6U7-F1
#
_entry.id   AF-A0A2E4W6U7-F1
#
_cell.length_a   1.000
_cell.length_b   1.000
_cell.length_c   1.000
_cell.angle_alpha   90.00
_cell.angle_beta   90.00
_cell.angle_gamma   90.00
#
_symmetry.space_group_name_H-M   'P 1'
#
loop_
_entity.id
_entity.type
_entity.pdbx_description
1 polymer ?
#
loop_
_entity_poly.entity_id
_entity_poly.type
_entity_poly.pdbx_seq_one_letter_code
_entity_poly.pdbx_strand_id
1 'polypeptide(L)'
;MIENIIVDNGNVLDSDKELIFGDEEVITTEVMPLPNLLHTLGVYKSTSQARKAGRVGDIPTGYTEYKASKKVRLFIWNPTE
;
A
#
# COMPACT_ATOMS: atom_id res chain seq x y z
N MET A 1 10.44 3.43 8.98
CA MET A 1 10.12 2.13 8.34
C MET A 1 9.57 2.46 6.97
N ILE A 2 10.07 1.76 5.96
CA ILE A 2 9.67 1.92 4.57
C ILE A 2 9.16 0.54 4.15
N GLU A 3 8.00 0.51 3.50
CA GLU A 3 7.37 -0.73 3.07
C GLU A 3 6.95 -0.58 1.61
N ASN A 4 7.37 -1.53 0.77
CA ASN A 4 6.95 -1.62 -0.62
C ASN A 4 5.70 -2.48 -0.72
N ILE A 5 4.72 -2.03 -1.48
CA ILE A 5 3.40 -2.63 -1.54
C ILE A 5 3.00 -2.80 -3.00
N ILE A 6 2.59 -4.01 -3.35
CA ILE A 6 1.88 -4.30 -4.60
C ILE A 6 0.43 -4.63 -4.27
N VAL A 7 -0.49 -3.94 -4.94
CA VAL A 7 -1.91 -4.22 -4.87
C VAL A 7 -2.25 -5.17 -6.01
N ASP A 8 -2.51 -6.43 -5.65
CA ASP A 8 -3.03 -7.42 -6.58
C ASP A 8 -4.50 -7.14 -6.85
N ASN A 9 -4.74 -6.58 -8.03
CA ASN A 9 -6.05 -6.25 -8.55
C ASN A 9 -6.37 -7.02 -9.85
N GLY A 10 -5.54 -8.02 -10.20
CA GLY A 10 -5.63 -8.76 -11.45
C GLY A 10 -4.87 -8.16 -12.64
N ASN A 11 -4.33 -6.94 -12.52
CA ASN A 11 -3.54 -6.27 -13.55
C ASN A 11 -2.04 -6.21 -13.22
N VAL A 12 -1.60 -6.89 -12.15
CA VAL A 12 -0.18 -6.98 -11.79
C VAL A 12 0.51 -7.93 -12.74
N LEU A 13 1.58 -7.46 -13.39
CA LEU A 13 2.44 -8.31 -14.19
C LEU A 13 3.49 -8.98 -13.31
N ASP A 14 3.90 -10.21 -13.66
CA ASP A 14 4.97 -10.92 -12.94
C ASP A 14 6.27 -10.10 -12.88
N SER A 15 6.52 -9.27 -13.90
CA SER A 15 7.69 -8.37 -13.98
C SER A 15 7.57 -7.10 -13.14
N ASP A 16 6.39 -6.71 -12.67
CA ASP A 16 6.18 -5.44 -11.97
C ASP A 16 6.98 -5.39 -10.67
N LYS A 17 7.05 -6.51 -9.95
CA LYS A 17 7.81 -6.59 -8.71
C LYS A 17 9.29 -6.29 -8.94
N GLU A 18 9.90 -6.96 -9.91
CA GLU A 18 11.32 -6.82 -10.21
C GLU A 18 11.62 -5.45 -10.84
N LEU A 19 10.75 -4.92 -11.69
CA LEU A 19 10.98 -3.64 -12.36
C LEU A 19 10.82 -2.43 -11.42
N ILE A 20 9.88 -2.49 -10.48
CA ILE A 20 9.55 -1.37 -9.59
C ILE A 20 10.39 -1.40 -8.32
N PHE A 21 10.56 -2.60 -7.74
CA PHE A 21 11.19 -2.77 -6.43
C PHE A 21 12.49 -3.59 -6.47
N GLY A 22 12.83 -4.21 -7.61
CA GLY A 22 14.03 -5.03 -7.72
C GLY A 22 14.02 -6.19 -6.73
N ASP A 23 15.10 -6.29 -5.95
CA ASP A 23 15.29 -7.31 -4.91
C ASP A 23 14.77 -6.87 -3.53
N GLU A 24 14.09 -5.73 -3.42
CA GLU A 24 13.57 -5.25 -2.14
C GLU A 24 12.40 -6.12 -1.62
N GLU A 25 12.20 -6.10 -0.30
CA GLU A 25 11.07 -6.79 0.31
C GLU A 25 9.76 -6.08 -0.06
N VAL A 26 8.83 -6.83 -0.65
CA VAL A 26 7.52 -6.32 -1.12
C VAL A 26 6.40 -7.11 -0.47
N ILE A 27 5.41 -6.39 0.05
CA ILE A 27 4.18 -6.94 0.59
C ILE A 27 3.11 -6.90 -0.52
N THR A 28 2.56 -8.06 -0.85
CA THR A 28 1.40 -8.15 -1.75
C THR A 28 0.11 -8.08 -0.93
N THR A 29 -0.83 -7.27 -1.37
CA THR A 29 -2.16 -7.14 -0.76
C THR A 29 -3.23 -7.18 -1.84
N GLU A 30 -4.42 -7.68 -1.51
CA GLU A 30 -5.59 -7.52 -2.36
C GLU A 30 -6.12 -6.08 -2.30
N VAL A 31 -6.96 -5.72 -3.28
CA VAL A 31 -7.70 -4.45 -3.28
C VAL A 31 -8.57 -4.35 -2.04
N MET A 32 -8.29 -3.35 -1.21
CA MET A 32 -9.07 -3.06 -0.01
C MET A 32 -9.05 -1.56 0.31
N PRO A 33 -9.95 -1.08 1.18
CA PRO A 33 -9.91 0.30 1.63
C PRO A 33 -8.57 0.63 2.30
N LEU A 34 -8.06 1.83 2.05
CA LEU A 34 -6.82 2.33 2.62
C LEU A 34 -6.71 2.18 4.16
N PRO A 35 -7.75 2.49 4.97
CA PRO A 35 -7.68 2.26 6.42
C PRO A 35 -7.53 0.79 6.82
N ASN A 36 -7.96 -0.16 5.98
CA ASN A 36 -7.76 -1.59 6.23
C ASN A 36 -6.30 -1.96 5.95
N LEU A 37 -5.75 -1.54 4.82
CA LEU A 37 -4.33 -1.74 4.48
C LEU A 37 -3.41 -1.25 5.61
N LEU A 38 -3.62 -0.02 6.07
CA LEU A 38 -2.80 0.58 7.12
C LEU A 38 -2.96 -0.10 8.49
N HIS A 39 -4.06 -0.80 8.72
CA HIS A 39 -4.24 -1.62 9.91
C HIS A 39 -3.51 -2.95 9.78
N THR A 40 -3.61 -3.61 8.62
CA THR A 40 -2.92 -4.87 8.32
C THR A 40 -1.41 -4.72 8.42
N LEU A 41 -0.87 -3.60 7.94
CA LEU A 41 0.55 -3.24 8.07
C LEU A 41 0.96 -2.84 9.50
N GLY A 42 0.02 -2.79 10.44
CA GLY A 42 0.31 -2.40 11.83
C GLY A 42 0.63 -0.92 12.03
N VAL A 43 0.50 -0.07 11.00
CA VAL A 43 0.72 1.39 11.10
C VAL A 43 -0.26 2.02 12.09
N TYR A 44 -1.50 1.53 12.10
CA TYR A 44 -2.54 1.92 13.06
C TYR A 44 -3.09 0.71 13.81
N LYS A 45 -3.38 0.91 15.11
CA LYS A 45 -3.94 -0.15 15.98
C LYS A 45 -5.31 -0.64 15.53
N SER A 46 -6.05 0.18 14.78
CA SER A 46 -7.35 -0.17 14.22
C SER A 46 -7.69 0.70 13.02
N THR A 47 -8.59 0.20 12.17
CA THR A 47 -9.13 0.96 11.03
C THR A 47 -9.81 2.26 11.47
N SER A 48 -10.46 2.28 12.63
CA SER A 48 -11.05 3.49 13.21
C SER A 48 -10.02 4.57 13.55
N GLN A 49 -8.82 4.20 14.01
CA GLN A 49 -7.74 5.16 14.23
C GLN A 49 -7.20 5.71 12.91
N ALA A 50 -7.04 4.85 11.90
CA ALA A 50 -6.63 5.28 10.57
C ALA A 50 -7.63 6.30 9.98
N ARG A 51 -8.94 6.02 10.06
CA ARG A 51 -10.00 6.95 9.62
C ARG A 51 -9.97 8.28 10.38
N LYS A 52 -9.80 8.25 11.71
CA LYS A 52 -9.66 9.47 12.53
C LYS A 52 -8.44 10.31 12.15
N ALA A 53 -7.39 9.69 11.63
CA ALA A 53 -6.22 10.36 11.09
C ALA A 53 -6.38 10.83 9.63
N GLY A 54 -7.59 10.77 9.07
CA GLY A 54 -7.89 11.18 7.70
C GLY A 54 -7.51 10.16 6.64
N ARG A 55 -7.20 8.92 7.02
CA ARG A 55 -6.87 7.82 6.10
C ARG A 55 -8.17 7.11 5.71
N VAL A 56 -8.84 7.65 4.70
CA VAL A 56 -10.13 7.18 4.20
C VAL A 56 -10.06 6.99 2.69
N GLY A 57 -11.01 6.22 2.14
CA GLY A 57 -11.07 5.92 0.71
C GLY A 57 -10.29 4.67 0.32
N ASP A 58 -10.10 4.52 -0.98
CA ASP A 58 -9.44 3.38 -1.61
C ASP A 58 -7.92 3.59 -1.69
N ILE A 59 -7.20 2.51 -1.98
CA ILE A 59 -5.76 2.57 -2.22
C ILE A 59 -5.53 3.37 -3.52
N PRO A 60 -4.61 4.37 -3.53
CA PRO A 60 -4.30 5.11 -4.74
C PRO A 60 -3.83 4.18 -5.85
N THR A 61 -4.16 4.53 -7.08
CA THR A 61 -3.76 3.79 -8.29
C THR A 61 -2.39 4.25 -8.81
N GLY A 62 -1.81 3.45 -9.69
CA GLY A 62 -0.46 3.63 -10.22
C GLY A 62 0.64 3.45 -9.17
N TYR A 63 1.81 4.03 -9.45
CA TYR A 63 2.91 4.11 -8.50
C TYR A 63 2.75 5.34 -7.62
N THR A 64 2.55 5.14 -6.33
CA THR A 64 2.31 6.21 -5.36
C THR A 64 3.21 6.06 -4.13
N GLU A 65 3.98 7.11 -3.83
CA GLU A 65 4.60 7.27 -2.51
C GLU A 65 3.56 7.81 -1.51
N TYR A 66 3.16 6.96 -0.57
CA TYR A 66 2.15 7.27 0.42
C TYR A 66 2.76 7.49 1.82
N LYS A 67 2.64 8.71 2.33
CA LYS A 67 3.03 9.02 3.72
C LYS A 67 1.97 8.54 4.70
N ALA A 68 2.08 7.28 5.14
CA ALA A 68 1.14 6.66 6.06
C ALA A 68 1.16 7.30 7.47
N SER A 69 2.35 7.52 8.04
CA SER A 69 2.51 8.17 9.35
C SER A 69 3.74 9.09 9.39
N LYS A 70 4.08 9.64 10.57
CA LYS A 70 5.31 10.42 10.74
C LYS A 70 6.58 9.57 10.52
N LYS A 71 6.51 8.26 10.75
CA LYS A 71 7.66 7.33 10.73
C LYS A 71 7.59 6.27 9.63
N VAL A 72 6.44 6.17 8.94
CA VAL A 72 6.16 5.14 7.95
C VAL A 72 5.83 5.80 6.61
N ARG A 73 6.56 5.39 5.57
CA ARG A 73 6.29 5.70 4.16
C ARG A 73 6.06 4.39 3.42
N LEU A 74 5.07 4.37 2.55
CA LEU A 74 4.72 3.22 1.73
C LEU A 74 4.99 3.59 0.26
N PHE A 75 5.54 2.66 -0.50
CA PHE A 75 5.62 2.76 -1.95
C PHE A 75 4.63 1.77 -2.53
N ILE A 76 3.52 2.28 -3.05
CA ILE A 76 2.37 1.49 -3.48
C ILE A 76 2.36 1.40 -5.00
N TRP A 77 2.34 0.19 -5.54
CA TRP A 77 2.02 -0.09 -6.93
C TRP A 77 0.62 -0.69 -7.03
N ASN A 78 -0.28 -0.02 -7.76
CA ASN A 78 -1.66 -0.46 -7.97
C ASN A 78 -2.06 -0.21 -9.44
N PRO A 79 -1.73 -1.12 -10.36
CA PRO A 79 -1.87 -0.90 -11.81
C PRO A 79 -3.34 -0.71 -12.23
N THR A 80 -3.65 0.21 -13.14
CA THR A 80 -5.07 0.48 -13.49
C THR A 80 -5.63 -0.40 -14.59
N GLU A 81 -4.79 -0.88 -15.51
CA GLU A 81 -5.12 -1.74 -16.65
C GLU A 81 -3.86 -2.50 -17.09
#